data_AF-A0A7V8YSD4-F1
#
_entry.id   AF-A0A7V8YSD4-F1
#
_cell.length_a   1.000
_cell.length_b   1.000
_cell.length_c   1.000
_cell.angle_alpha   90.00
_cell.angle_beta   90.00
_cell.angle_gamma   90.00
#
_symmetry.space_group_name_H-M   'P 1'
#
loop_
_entity.id
_entity.type
_entity.pdbx_description
1 polymer ?
#
loop_
_entity_poly.entity_id
_entity_poly.type
_entity_poly.pdbx_seq_one_letter_code
_entity_poly.pdbx_strand_id
1 'polypeptide(L)'
;SSGAQTFDGKGGLAVAVFDNEAHGLPALGHFAWENALVQSNTGKYTVIMSMKDGPRSQNPAEDNSQLYMYVGVKDRSKGASVLERNGLVGGNLYVFRSKDPARNSEATFLSGSLTGEWVSLGNVSALNVVALEAKSDAVNAMIFARPEDGAFNPNESDEYFFVTTGEGEGNQLGRLYSLGLSGNDSTGPAKLEIEYNADLIIAAGGDVAISPDNIDASRDYLMIQEDGTTTSRQVMTSKNRDGSIWRFDLDKNGVDVSSRLRIVELNPPGRDRIPVIPGVWETSGIIDTAKLFGNDTWLFDVQAHPPTTMPKPNTVEDGQLMILVGPDDRNDNDDEDEDDENDDDD
;
A
#
# COMPACT_ATOMS: atom_id res chain seq x y z
N SER A 1 -7.68 -22.02 21.13
CA SER A 1 -8.94 -21.38 20.71
C SER A 1 -9.13 -21.70 19.23
N SER A 2 -10.36 -21.96 18.77
CA SER A 2 -10.68 -22.32 17.37
C SER A 2 -11.14 -21.12 16.54
N GLY A 3 -10.62 -19.92 16.85
CA GLY A 3 -10.98 -18.65 16.22
C GLY A 3 -9.85 -17.65 16.36
N ALA A 4 -9.89 -16.58 15.55
CA ALA A 4 -8.89 -15.52 15.59
C ALA A 4 -8.86 -14.84 16.98
N GLN A 5 -7.71 -14.30 17.38
CA GLN A 5 -7.59 -13.53 18.63
C GLN A 5 -8.19 -12.12 18.51
N THR A 6 -9.41 -12.02 17.97
CA THR A 6 -10.13 -10.75 17.78
C THR A 6 -11.43 -10.73 18.59
N PHE A 7 -11.99 -9.54 18.79
CA PHE A 7 -13.15 -9.34 19.66
C PHE A 7 -14.35 -10.24 19.30
N ASP A 8 -14.60 -10.44 18.01
CA ASP A 8 -15.68 -11.30 17.50
C ASP A 8 -15.23 -12.73 17.15
N GLY A 9 -13.92 -13.01 17.30
CA GLY A 9 -13.29 -14.30 16.99
C GLY A 9 -13.21 -14.64 15.49
N LYS A 10 -13.54 -13.71 14.58
CA LYS A 10 -13.68 -13.97 13.14
C LYS A 10 -12.44 -13.63 12.31
N GLY A 11 -11.65 -12.66 12.74
CA GLY A 11 -10.44 -12.19 12.04
C GLY A 11 -10.27 -10.69 12.22
N GLY A 12 -9.30 -10.09 11.51
CA GLY A 12 -9.19 -8.63 11.41
C GLY A 12 -10.43 -8.04 10.74
N LEU A 13 -10.75 -6.78 11.03
CA LEU A 13 -12.01 -6.15 10.64
C LEU A 13 -11.78 -4.67 10.33
N ALA A 14 -12.23 -4.23 9.15
CA ALA A 14 -12.28 -2.80 8.82
C ALA A 14 -13.36 -2.09 9.66
N VAL A 15 -13.09 -0.84 10.04
CA VAL A 15 -14.01 0.02 10.80
C VAL A 15 -14.18 1.38 10.14
N ALA A 16 -15.39 1.94 10.24
CA ALA A 16 -15.62 3.36 9.99
C ALA A 16 -15.62 4.09 11.33
N VAL A 17 -14.82 5.16 11.44
CA VAL A 17 -14.74 5.98 12.66
C VAL A 17 -15.47 7.29 12.44
N PHE A 18 -16.55 7.51 13.17
CA PHE A 18 -17.28 8.78 13.21
C PHE A 18 -18.05 8.88 14.54
N ASP A 19 -18.48 10.08 14.92
CA ASP A 19 -19.22 10.32 16.18
C ASP A 19 -18.57 9.75 17.45
N ASN A 20 -17.21 9.68 17.48
CA ASN A 20 -16.41 9.05 18.54
C ASN A 20 -16.68 7.54 18.74
N GLU A 21 -17.21 6.86 17.72
CA GLU A 21 -17.45 5.42 17.72
C GLU A 21 -16.68 4.75 16.57
N ALA A 22 -16.29 3.49 16.79
CA ALA A 22 -15.77 2.61 15.75
C ALA A 22 -16.88 1.65 15.31
N HIS A 23 -17.36 1.82 14.09
CA HIS A 23 -18.42 0.99 13.51
C HIS A 23 -17.81 -0.11 12.66
N GLY A 24 -17.95 -1.36 13.08
CA GLY A 24 -17.46 -2.52 12.33
C GLY A 24 -18.11 -2.64 10.95
N LEU A 25 -17.30 -2.93 9.94
CA LEU A 25 -17.72 -3.08 8.55
C LEU A 25 -17.54 -4.54 8.06
N PRO A 26 -18.28 -5.51 8.61
CA PRO A 26 -18.05 -6.93 8.31
C PRO A 26 -18.29 -7.28 6.83
N ALA A 27 -19.03 -6.46 6.08
CA ALA A 27 -19.24 -6.66 4.65
C ALA A 27 -17.95 -6.51 3.82
N LEU A 28 -16.91 -5.85 4.35
CA LEU A 28 -15.59 -5.78 3.74
C LEU A 28 -14.78 -7.08 3.98
N GLY A 29 -15.25 -7.98 4.85
CA GLY A 29 -14.61 -9.26 5.13
C GLY A 29 -13.69 -9.25 6.34
N HIS A 30 -13.36 -10.46 6.79
CA HIS A 30 -12.43 -10.70 7.90
C HIS A 30 -11.17 -11.40 7.42
N PHE A 31 -10.03 -10.73 7.52
CA PHE A 31 -8.72 -11.26 7.11
C PHE A 31 -7.58 -10.46 7.78
N ALA A 32 -6.32 -10.79 7.47
CA ALA A 32 -5.17 -10.01 7.90
C ALA A 32 -5.10 -8.74 7.05
N TRP A 33 -5.68 -7.66 7.55
CA TRP A 33 -5.82 -6.41 6.83
C TRP A 33 -4.51 -5.64 6.79
N GLU A 34 -4.13 -5.18 5.60
CA GLU A 34 -3.14 -4.11 5.47
C GLU A 34 -3.86 -2.75 5.43
N ASN A 35 -4.48 -2.41 4.29
CA ASN A 35 -5.23 -1.15 4.16
C ASN A 35 -6.64 -1.29 3.55
N ALA A 36 -7.38 -0.18 3.59
CA ALA A 36 -8.69 -0.02 2.99
C ALA A 36 -8.81 1.31 2.24
N LEU A 37 -8.64 1.30 0.92
CA LEU A 37 -8.56 2.52 0.11
C LEU A 37 -9.82 2.76 -0.72
N VAL A 38 -10.45 3.90 -0.50
CA VAL A 38 -11.70 4.28 -1.18
C VAL A 38 -11.40 4.91 -2.54
N GLN A 39 -11.93 4.32 -3.61
CA GLN A 39 -11.84 4.93 -4.95
C GLN A 39 -12.72 6.18 -5.02
N SER A 40 -12.12 7.29 -5.44
CA SER A 40 -12.83 8.55 -5.65
C SER A 40 -13.73 8.50 -6.90
N ASN A 41 -14.70 9.42 -7.00
CA ASN A 41 -15.51 9.65 -8.21
C ASN A 41 -16.35 8.48 -8.75
N THR A 42 -16.58 7.42 -7.96
CA THR A 42 -17.39 6.23 -8.30
C THR A 42 -18.92 6.46 -8.33
N GLY A 43 -19.36 7.72 -8.29
CA GLY A 43 -20.76 8.12 -8.38
C GLY A 43 -21.63 7.53 -7.26
N LYS A 44 -22.58 6.67 -7.64
CA LYS A 44 -23.55 6.03 -6.72
C LYS A 44 -22.96 4.86 -5.93
N TYR A 45 -21.80 4.36 -6.33
CA TYR A 45 -21.16 3.23 -5.67
C TYR A 45 -20.11 3.71 -4.68
N THR A 46 -19.81 2.91 -3.67
CA THR A 46 -18.61 3.03 -2.84
C THR A 46 -17.76 1.83 -3.16
N VAL A 47 -16.53 2.07 -3.60
CA VAL A 47 -15.57 1.05 -4.02
C VAL A 47 -14.35 1.17 -3.13
N ILE A 48 -13.93 0.06 -2.54
CA ILE A 48 -12.82 0.02 -1.59
C ILE A 48 -11.89 -1.10 -1.99
N MET A 49 -10.63 -0.77 -2.27
CA MET A 49 -9.55 -1.73 -2.49
C MET A 49 -9.02 -2.19 -1.14
N SER A 50 -8.71 -3.47 -1.01
CA SER A 50 -8.30 -4.06 0.26
C SER A 50 -7.30 -5.18 0.04
N MET A 51 -6.22 -5.15 0.82
CA MET A 51 -5.13 -6.11 0.72
C MET A 51 -5.10 -7.01 1.93
N LYS A 52 -4.95 -8.30 1.67
CA LYS A 52 -4.70 -9.29 2.70
C LYS A 52 -3.20 -9.54 2.78
N ASP A 53 -2.49 -8.88 3.70
CA ASP A 53 -1.13 -9.28 4.07
C ASP A 53 -1.20 -10.57 4.91
N GLY A 54 -1.42 -11.67 4.20
CA GLY A 54 -1.51 -13.00 4.76
C GLY A 54 -0.14 -13.71 4.71
N PRO A 55 -0.13 -15.03 4.62
CA PRO A 55 1.14 -15.75 4.47
C PRO A 55 1.80 -15.46 3.12
N ARG A 56 3.15 -15.48 3.12
CA ARG A 56 4.00 -15.48 1.92
C ARG A 56 3.88 -16.74 1.05
N SER A 57 3.25 -17.79 1.57
CA SER A 57 3.07 -19.05 0.83
C SER A 57 2.12 -18.81 -0.34
N GLN A 58 2.44 -19.42 -1.48
CA GLN A 58 1.62 -19.34 -2.69
C GLN A 58 1.13 -20.72 -3.12
N ASN A 59 1.11 -21.66 -2.15
CA ASN A 59 0.60 -23.00 -2.33
C ASN A 59 -0.94 -22.97 -2.21
N PRO A 60 -1.71 -23.28 -3.27
CA PRO A 60 -3.18 -23.26 -3.22
C PRO A 60 -3.82 -24.20 -2.20
N ALA A 61 -3.05 -25.10 -1.56
CA ALA A 61 -3.52 -25.98 -0.49
C ALA A 61 -3.39 -25.37 0.92
N GLU A 62 -2.82 -24.17 1.05
CA GLU A 62 -2.61 -23.43 2.30
C GLU A 62 -3.47 -22.16 2.31
N ASP A 63 -3.48 -21.42 3.42
CA ASP A 63 -4.00 -20.04 3.45
C ASP A 63 -3.11 -19.18 2.54
N ASN A 64 -3.71 -18.27 1.77
CA ASN A 64 -3.03 -17.49 0.73
C ASN A 64 -3.27 -15.98 0.92
N SER A 65 -2.50 -15.14 0.24
CA SER A 65 -2.76 -13.70 0.23
C SER A 65 -3.50 -13.28 -1.04
N GLN A 66 -4.50 -12.41 -0.91
CA GLN A 66 -5.35 -11.97 -2.03
C GLN A 66 -5.56 -10.45 -2.08
N LEU A 67 -5.92 -9.97 -3.26
CA LEU A 67 -6.42 -8.61 -3.49
C LEU A 67 -7.95 -8.64 -3.55
N TYR A 68 -8.60 -7.85 -2.70
CA TYR A 68 -10.05 -7.73 -2.59
C TYR A 68 -10.54 -6.34 -3.03
N MET A 69 -11.82 -6.30 -3.40
CA MET A 69 -12.55 -5.07 -3.67
C MET A 69 -13.95 -5.18 -3.07
N TYR A 70 -14.34 -4.23 -2.23
CA TYR A 70 -15.72 -4.07 -1.77
C TYR A 70 -16.47 -3.10 -2.69
N VAL A 71 -17.73 -3.44 -3.01
CA VAL A 71 -18.64 -2.54 -3.74
C VAL A 71 -19.99 -2.46 -3.03
N GLY A 72 -20.35 -1.25 -2.61
CA GLY A 72 -21.66 -0.95 -2.01
C GLY A 72 -22.39 0.19 -2.73
N VAL A 73 -23.67 0.38 -2.42
CA VAL A 73 -24.52 1.40 -3.04
C VAL A 73 -24.88 2.48 -2.03
N LYS A 74 -24.57 3.74 -2.34
CA LYS A 74 -24.89 4.89 -1.50
C LYS A 74 -26.40 5.12 -1.44
N ASP A 75 -26.99 5.08 -0.25
CA ASP A 75 -28.41 5.37 -0.05
C ASP A 75 -28.65 6.88 0.19
N ARG A 76 -29.37 7.52 -0.74
CA ARG A 76 -29.73 8.95 -0.65
C ARG A 76 -31.13 9.19 -0.06
N SER A 77 -31.80 8.15 0.41
CA SER A 77 -33.14 8.23 0.98
C SER A 77 -33.18 9.09 2.25
N LYS A 78 -34.35 9.70 2.51
CA LYS A 78 -34.57 10.43 3.76
C LYS A 78 -34.64 9.42 4.91
N GLY A 79 -33.73 9.55 5.87
CA GLY A 79 -33.66 8.68 7.04
C GLY A 79 -32.55 7.62 7.00
N ALA A 80 -31.85 7.48 5.87
CA ALA A 80 -30.65 6.65 5.78
C ALA A 80 -29.61 7.08 6.81
N SER A 81 -29.00 6.09 7.46
CA SER A 81 -27.88 6.25 8.40
C SER A 81 -26.61 6.76 7.71
N VAL A 82 -25.60 7.16 8.49
CA VAL A 82 -24.28 7.58 7.98
C VAL A 82 -23.64 6.47 7.15
N LEU A 83 -23.70 5.21 7.62
CA LEU A 83 -23.13 4.06 6.91
C LEU A 83 -23.86 3.78 5.59
N GLU A 84 -25.19 3.79 5.59
CA GLU A 84 -26.00 3.57 4.38
C GLU A 84 -25.77 4.66 3.33
N ARG A 85 -25.70 5.93 3.75
CA ARG A 85 -25.40 7.07 2.86
C ARG A 85 -24.04 6.96 2.18
N ASN A 86 -23.08 6.33 2.85
CA ASN A 86 -21.75 6.08 2.34
C ASN A 86 -21.60 4.70 1.68
N GLY A 87 -22.70 3.96 1.47
CA GLY A 87 -22.68 2.67 0.80
C GLY A 87 -21.90 1.60 1.55
N LEU A 88 -21.78 1.72 2.87
CA LEU A 88 -21.03 0.79 3.73
C LEU A 88 -21.93 -0.31 4.34
N VAL A 89 -23.18 -0.41 3.89
CA VAL A 89 -24.16 -1.42 4.31
C VAL A 89 -24.65 -2.18 3.09
N GLY A 90 -24.66 -3.51 3.18
CA GLY A 90 -25.27 -4.39 2.17
C GLY A 90 -24.49 -4.53 0.85
N GLY A 91 -23.24 -4.08 0.79
CA GLY A 91 -22.38 -4.31 -0.37
C GLY A 91 -21.87 -5.75 -0.49
N ASN A 92 -21.13 -5.99 -1.57
CA ASN A 92 -20.52 -7.28 -1.88
C ASN A 92 -19.00 -7.16 -1.86
N LEU A 93 -18.33 -8.21 -1.42
CA LEU A 93 -16.89 -8.36 -1.58
C LEU A 93 -16.59 -9.11 -2.88
N TYR A 94 -15.52 -8.73 -3.55
CA TYR A 94 -14.99 -9.32 -4.76
C TYR A 94 -13.51 -9.64 -4.54
N VAL A 95 -13.01 -10.66 -5.23
CA VAL A 95 -11.59 -11.03 -5.22
C VAL A 95 -11.05 -11.01 -6.64
N PHE A 96 -9.79 -10.60 -6.79
CA PHE A 96 -9.13 -10.57 -8.10
C PHE A 96 -8.77 -11.98 -8.57
N ARG A 97 -8.98 -12.24 -9.86
CA ARG A 97 -8.55 -13.46 -10.55
C ARG A 97 -7.97 -13.12 -11.91
N SER A 98 -6.83 -13.70 -12.24
CA SER A 98 -6.29 -13.67 -13.61
C SER A 98 -7.19 -14.48 -14.55
N LYS A 99 -7.50 -13.93 -15.73
CA LYS A 99 -8.18 -14.68 -16.80
C LYS A 99 -7.27 -15.70 -17.48
N ASP A 100 -5.94 -15.56 -17.31
CA ASP A 100 -4.97 -16.56 -17.70
C ASP A 100 -4.64 -17.44 -16.48
N PRO A 101 -5.15 -18.69 -16.41
CA PRO A 101 -4.93 -19.56 -15.28
C PRO A 101 -3.45 -19.98 -15.12
N ALA A 102 -2.64 -19.90 -16.19
CA ALA A 102 -1.20 -20.17 -16.09
C ALA A 102 -0.46 -19.07 -15.33
N ARG A 103 -1.08 -17.89 -15.18
CA ARG A 103 -0.51 -16.69 -14.55
C ARG A 103 -1.35 -16.19 -13.36
N ASN A 104 -2.08 -17.09 -12.70
CA ASN A 104 -2.95 -16.77 -11.56
C ASN A 104 -2.25 -16.87 -10.20
N SER A 105 -0.95 -16.59 -10.16
CA SER A 105 -0.14 -16.50 -8.95
C SER A 105 1.11 -15.69 -9.26
N GLU A 106 1.66 -14.93 -8.31
CA GLU A 106 2.95 -14.27 -8.50
C GLU A 106 4.11 -15.24 -8.75
N ALA A 107 3.97 -16.51 -8.34
CA ALA A 107 4.94 -17.57 -8.62
C ALA A 107 5.09 -17.88 -10.12
N THR A 108 4.06 -17.59 -10.92
CA THR A 108 4.07 -17.85 -12.37
C THR A 108 3.93 -16.60 -13.22
N PHE A 109 3.39 -15.50 -12.67
CA PHE A 109 3.37 -14.19 -13.30
C PHE A 109 4.60 -13.39 -12.88
N LEU A 110 5.69 -13.45 -13.65
CA LEU A 110 6.97 -12.85 -13.24
C LEU A 110 7.27 -11.46 -13.83
N SER A 111 6.61 -11.09 -14.93
CA SER A 111 6.83 -9.82 -15.64
C SER A 111 5.67 -9.46 -16.59
N GLY A 112 5.54 -8.18 -16.92
CA GLY A 112 4.61 -7.65 -17.91
C GLY A 112 3.18 -7.55 -17.39
N SER A 113 2.20 -7.75 -18.27
CA SER A 113 0.79 -7.47 -17.98
C SER A 113 -0.12 -8.69 -18.12
N LEU A 114 -1.23 -8.73 -17.38
CA LEU A 114 -2.33 -9.67 -17.60
C LEU A 114 -3.69 -8.99 -17.49
N THR A 115 -4.72 -9.64 -18.03
CA THR A 115 -6.11 -9.26 -17.81
C THR A 115 -6.70 -10.10 -16.70
N GLY A 116 -7.31 -9.46 -15.72
CA GLY A 116 -8.06 -10.09 -14.66
C GLY A 116 -9.55 -9.78 -14.68
N GLU A 117 -10.23 -10.31 -13.68
CA GLU A 117 -11.63 -10.07 -13.38
C GLU A 117 -11.86 -10.02 -11.87
N TRP A 118 -12.91 -9.32 -11.49
CA TRP A 118 -13.40 -9.27 -10.11
C TRP A 118 -14.50 -10.31 -9.92
N VAL A 119 -14.19 -11.38 -9.21
CA VAL A 119 -15.17 -12.44 -8.95
C VAL A 119 -15.93 -12.13 -7.66
N SER A 120 -17.25 -12.02 -7.74
CA SER A 120 -18.06 -11.70 -6.56
C SER A 120 -18.07 -12.86 -5.58
N LEU A 121 -17.76 -12.55 -4.32
CA LEU A 121 -18.00 -13.38 -3.16
C LEU A 121 -19.35 -13.06 -2.51
N GLY A 122 -20.10 -12.08 -3.04
CA GLY A 122 -21.37 -11.64 -2.46
C GLY A 122 -21.20 -11.01 -1.07
N ASN A 123 -22.24 -11.11 -0.23
CA ASN A 123 -22.17 -10.67 1.16
C ASN A 123 -21.37 -11.66 2.01
N VAL A 124 -20.29 -11.18 2.61
CA VAL A 124 -19.35 -11.97 3.43
C VAL A 124 -19.44 -11.66 4.93
N SER A 125 -20.39 -10.83 5.37
CA SER A 125 -20.47 -10.30 6.75
C SER A 125 -20.55 -11.37 7.85
N ALA A 126 -21.02 -12.57 7.50
CA ALA A 126 -21.14 -13.68 8.43
C ALA A 126 -19.88 -14.54 8.51
N LEU A 127 -18.97 -14.46 7.54
CA LEU A 127 -17.81 -15.33 7.42
C LEU A 127 -16.72 -14.94 8.43
N ASN A 128 -15.95 -15.94 8.86
CA ASN A 128 -14.65 -15.72 9.50
C ASN A 128 -13.55 -15.88 8.44
N VAL A 129 -12.30 -15.60 8.83
CA VAL A 129 -11.12 -15.68 7.94
C VAL A 129 -11.00 -17.04 7.24
N VAL A 130 -11.23 -18.14 7.95
CA VAL A 130 -11.17 -19.50 7.36
C VAL A 130 -12.25 -19.71 6.31
N ALA A 131 -13.49 -19.28 6.56
CA ALA A 131 -14.59 -19.44 5.62
C ALA A 131 -14.49 -18.47 4.43
N LEU A 132 -13.90 -17.29 4.62
CA LEU A 132 -13.61 -16.35 3.54
C LEU A 132 -12.48 -16.87 2.63
N GLU A 133 -11.44 -17.46 3.21
CA GLU A 133 -10.35 -18.10 2.47
C GLU A 133 -10.90 -19.21 1.57
N ALA A 134 -11.61 -20.17 2.15
CA ALA A 134 -12.22 -21.27 1.39
C ALA A 134 -13.15 -20.79 0.27
N LYS A 135 -13.79 -19.63 0.43
CA LYS A 135 -14.65 -19.03 -0.59
C LYS A 135 -13.85 -18.36 -1.71
N SER A 136 -12.69 -17.79 -1.39
CA SER A 136 -11.74 -17.21 -2.36
C SER A 136 -11.08 -18.33 -3.17
N ASP A 137 -10.70 -19.43 -2.53
CA ASP A 137 -10.15 -20.62 -3.19
C ASP A 137 -11.16 -21.25 -4.16
N ALA A 138 -12.42 -21.36 -3.74
CA ALA A 138 -13.49 -21.95 -4.56
C ALA A 138 -13.72 -21.19 -5.89
N VAL A 139 -13.31 -19.92 -5.96
CA VAL A 139 -13.38 -19.11 -7.18
C VAL A 139 -12.05 -18.98 -7.92
N ASN A 140 -11.00 -19.69 -7.47
CA ASN A 140 -9.63 -19.59 -7.97
C ASN A 140 -9.09 -18.15 -7.95
N ALA A 141 -9.19 -17.48 -6.80
CA ALA A 141 -8.56 -16.18 -6.60
C ALA A 141 -7.07 -16.21 -6.99
N MET A 142 -6.54 -15.09 -7.48
CA MET A 142 -5.10 -14.97 -7.70
C MET A 142 -4.37 -14.92 -6.35
N ILE A 143 -3.25 -15.64 -6.27
CA ILE A 143 -2.44 -15.73 -5.06
C ILE A 143 -1.24 -14.78 -5.15
N PHE A 144 -1.16 -13.86 -4.21
CA PHE A 144 -0.04 -12.92 -4.04
C PHE A 144 0.87 -13.38 -2.89
N ALA A 145 2.11 -12.87 -2.84
CA ALA A 145 3.01 -13.02 -1.71
C ALA A 145 3.00 -11.71 -0.92
N ARG A 146 2.12 -11.63 0.10
CA ARG A 146 2.02 -10.49 1.03
C ARG A 146 1.78 -9.15 0.32
N PRO A 147 0.59 -8.93 -0.26
CA PRO A 147 0.18 -7.62 -0.75
C PRO A 147 0.07 -6.67 0.44
N GLU A 148 0.85 -5.60 0.37
CA GLU A 148 0.92 -4.56 1.39
C GLU A 148 0.07 -3.36 0.94
N ASP A 149 0.54 -2.15 1.20
CA ASP A 149 -0.15 -0.91 0.92
C ASP A 149 -0.38 -0.65 -0.58
N GLY A 150 -1.26 0.33 -0.80
CA GLY A 150 -1.64 0.79 -2.12
C GLY A 150 -1.88 2.28 -2.15
N ALA A 151 -2.10 2.82 -3.35
CA ALA A 151 -2.46 4.21 -3.55
C ALA A 151 -3.19 4.37 -4.87
N PHE A 152 -4.19 5.26 -4.92
CA PHE A 152 -4.78 5.67 -6.20
C PHE A 152 -3.94 6.76 -6.84
N ASN A 153 -3.78 6.73 -8.16
CA ASN A 153 -3.17 7.85 -8.88
C ASN A 153 -4.09 9.08 -8.80
N PRO A 154 -3.67 10.21 -8.20
CA PRO A 154 -4.49 11.41 -8.13
C PRO A 154 -4.67 12.10 -9.50
N ASN A 155 -3.93 11.69 -10.53
CA ASN A 155 -4.05 12.17 -11.90
C ASN A 155 -4.92 11.27 -12.78
N GLU A 156 -5.18 10.03 -12.38
CA GLU A 156 -6.00 9.06 -13.10
C GLU A 156 -6.77 8.17 -12.10
N SER A 157 -8.06 8.45 -11.90
CA SER A 157 -8.87 7.81 -10.85
C SER A 157 -9.12 6.31 -11.06
N ASP A 158 -8.84 5.80 -12.25
CA ASP A 158 -8.92 4.38 -12.57
C ASP A 158 -7.58 3.65 -12.51
N GLU A 159 -6.51 4.30 -12.03
CA GLU A 159 -5.24 3.65 -11.79
C GLU A 159 -5.00 3.48 -10.29
N TYR A 160 -4.80 2.24 -9.90
CA TYR A 160 -4.53 1.85 -8.53
C TYR A 160 -3.17 1.14 -8.46
N PHE A 161 -2.28 1.63 -7.60
CA PHE A 161 -1.02 0.98 -7.28
C PHE A 161 -1.16 0.16 -6.02
N PHE A 162 -0.44 -0.95 -5.96
CA PHE A 162 -0.17 -1.66 -4.72
C PHE A 162 1.16 -2.39 -4.83
N VAL A 163 1.74 -2.72 -3.69
CA VAL A 163 2.99 -3.46 -3.63
C VAL A 163 2.78 -4.83 -3.00
N THR A 164 3.73 -5.71 -3.25
CA THR A 164 3.88 -6.96 -2.51
C THR A 164 5.27 -7.02 -1.92
N THR A 165 5.38 -7.32 -0.62
CA THR A 165 6.68 -7.31 0.07
C THR A 165 7.55 -8.52 -0.35
N GLY A 166 6.94 -9.59 -0.85
CA GLY A 166 7.60 -10.77 -1.40
C GLY A 166 7.75 -11.94 -0.42
N GLU A 167 8.96 -12.50 -0.33
CA GLU A 167 9.30 -13.79 0.30
C GLU A 167 8.62 -15.05 -0.28
N GLY A 168 7.97 -14.89 -1.43
CA GLY A 168 7.31 -15.96 -2.19
C GLY A 168 8.20 -16.55 -3.29
N GLU A 169 7.73 -17.63 -3.90
CA GLU A 169 8.35 -18.16 -5.12
C GLU A 169 8.18 -17.14 -6.25
N GLY A 170 9.25 -16.88 -7.01
CA GLY A 170 9.25 -15.89 -8.11
C GLY A 170 9.15 -14.42 -7.67
N ASN A 171 8.89 -14.14 -6.39
CA ASN A 171 8.79 -12.80 -5.81
C ASN A 171 9.43 -12.79 -4.39
N GLN A 172 10.75 -12.83 -4.31
CA GLN A 172 11.45 -12.87 -3.01
C GLN A 172 11.74 -11.48 -2.47
N LEU A 173 11.95 -10.51 -3.37
CA LEU A 173 12.33 -9.14 -3.02
C LEU A 173 11.22 -8.12 -3.24
N GLY A 174 10.04 -8.57 -3.65
CA GLY A 174 8.85 -7.74 -3.77
C GLY A 174 8.68 -7.02 -5.11
N ARG A 175 7.50 -6.44 -5.30
CA ARG A 175 7.05 -5.86 -6.57
C ARG A 175 6.17 -4.63 -6.35
N LEU A 176 6.15 -3.77 -7.37
CA LEU A 176 5.09 -2.77 -7.57
C LEU A 176 4.18 -3.23 -8.71
N TYR A 177 2.88 -3.08 -8.47
CA TYR A 177 1.85 -3.28 -9.47
C TYR A 177 1.11 -1.99 -9.77
N SER A 178 0.66 -1.86 -11.01
CA SER A 178 -0.47 -0.98 -11.36
C SER A 178 -1.66 -1.82 -11.79
N LEU A 179 -2.85 -1.35 -11.41
CA LEU A 179 -4.13 -1.96 -11.72
C LEU A 179 -5.01 -0.91 -12.41
N GLY A 180 -5.23 -1.12 -13.71
CA GLY A 180 -6.20 -0.35 -14.48
C GLY A 180 -7.62 -0.85 -14.22
N LEU A 181 -8.45 0.01 -13.65
CA LEU A 181 -9.86 -0.18 -13.35
C LEU A 181 -10.74 0.31 -14.51
N SER A 182 -12.02 -0.08 -14.49
CA SER A 182 -12.97 0.20 -15.57
C SER A 182 -13.94 1.35 -15.26
N GLY A 183 -13.46 2.47 -14.70
CA GLY A 183 -14.27 3.67 -14.49
C GLY A 183 -15.49 3.45 -13.60
N ASN A 184 -16.64 3.92 -14.08
CA ASN A 184 -17.92 3.78 -13.39
C ASN A 184 -18.41 2.32 -13.24
N ASP A 185 -17.73 1.36 -13.88
CA ASP A 185 -17.90 -0.07 -13.63
C ASP A 185 -16.61 -0.64 -13.02
N SER A 186 -16.35 -0.31 -11.75
CA SER A 186 -15.17 -0.81 -11.04
C SER A 186 -15.10 -2.35 -10.96
N THR A 187 -16.20 -3.06 -11.29
CA THR A 187 -16.22 -4.54 -11.40
C THR A 187 -15.94 -5.08 -12.80
N GLY A 188 -15.68 -4.21 -13.78
CA GLY A 188 -15.28 -4.59 -15.13
C GLY A 188 -13.92 -5.32 -15.17
N PRO A 189 -13.51 -5.82 -16.34
CA PRO A 189 -12.17 -6.38 -16.51
C PRO A 189 -11.10 -5.39 -16.06
N ALA A 190 -10.11 -5.87 -15.32
CA ALA A 190 -9.00 -5.06 -14.86
C ALA A 190 -7.70 -5.50 -15.54
N LYS A 191 -6.79 -4.55 -15.78
CA LYS A 191 -5.45 -4.85 -16.30
C LYS A 191 -4.46 -4.74 -15.14
N LEU A 192 -3.78 -5.83 -14.82
CA LEU A 192 -2.70 -5.85 -13.83
C LEU A 192 -1.36 -5.83 -14.54
N GLU A 193 -0.50 -4.89 -14.21
CA GLU A 193 0.88 -4.75 -14.72
C GLU A 193 1.86 -4.90 -13.55
N ILE A 194 2.97 -5.62 -13.77
CA ILE A 194 4.14 -5.55 -12.89
C ILE A 194 4.98 -4.37 -13.37
N GLU A 195 4.93 -3.26 -12.64
CA GLU A 195 5.72 -2.06 -12.93
C GLU A 195 7.21 -2.34 -12.66
N TYR A 196 7.50 -2.99 -11.53
CA TYR A 196 8.81 -3.57 -11.32
C TYR A 196 8.75 -4.87 -10.53
N ASN A 197 9.74 -5.72 -10.80
CA ASN A 197 10.06 -6.90 -10.00
C ASN A 197 11.49 -6.75 -9.48
N ALA A 198 11.62 -6.61 -8.16
CA ALA A 198 12.89 -6.32 -7.52
C ALA A 198 13.90 -7.46 -7.72
N ASP A 199 13.45 -8.72 -7.72
CA ASP A 199 14.31 -9.88 -8.00
C ASP A 199 15.05 -9.73 -9.35
N LEU A 200 14.32 -9.32 -10.39
CA LEU A 200 14.87 -9.16 -11.74
C LEU A 200 15.84 -7.98 -11.83
N ILE A 201 15.48 -6.85 -11.20
CA ILE A 201 16.32 -5.64 -11.19
C ILE A 201 17.62 -5.88 -10.43
N ILE A 202 17.55 -6.50 -9.25
CA ILE A 202 18.74 -6.81 -8.44
C ILE A 202 19.62 -7.83 -9.15
N ALA A 203 19.05 -8.88 -9.75
CA ALA A 203 19.82 -9.88 -10.50
C ALA A 203 20.54 -9.29 -11.74
N ALA A 204 19.96 -8.24 -12.34
CA ALA A 204 20.58 -7.50 -13.45
C ALA A 204 21.64 -6.48 -12.99
N GLY A 205 21.92 -6.38 -11.68
CA GLY A 205 22.89 -5.44 -11.10
C GLY A 205 22.32 -4.04 -10.87
N GLY A 206 21.01 -3.85 -11.03
CA GLY A 206 20.32 -2.60 -10.72
C GLY A 206 20.00 -2.44 -9.24
N ASP A 207 19.23 -1.40 -8.96
CA ASP A 207 18.68 -1.15 -7.63
C ASP A 207 17.31 -0.50 -7.71
N VAL A 208 16.45 -0.81 -6.74
CA VAL A 208 15.07 -0.32 -6.58
C VAL A 208 14.64 -0.62 -5.14
N ALA A 209 13.44 -0.16 -4.75
CA ALA A 209 12.78 -0.61 -3.52
C ALA A 209 12.73 -2.14 -3.44
N ILE A 210 13.17 -2.71 -2.32
CA ILE A 210 13.07 -4.16 -2.03
C ILE A 210 12.28 -4.35 -0.75
N SER A 211 11.47 -5.41 -0.72
CA SER A 211 10.39 -5.59 0.25
C SER A 211 9.60 -4.30 0.46
N PRO A 212 9.03 -3.76 -0.63
CA PRO A 212 8.19 -2.59 -0.54
C PRO A 212 6.97 -2.89 0.33
N ASP A 213 6.64 -1.94 1.19
CA ASP A 213 5.54 -2.03 2.14
C ASP A 213 4.62 -0.83 1.97
N ASN A 214 4.87 0.28 2.68
CA ASN A 214 4.00 1.45 2.62
C ASN A 214 4.22 2.27 1.34
N ILE A 215 3.12 2.71 0.71
CA ILE A 215 3.14 3.59 -0.45
C ILE A 215 2.10 4.69 -0.35
N ASP A 216 2.39 5.86 -0.92
CA ASP A 216 1.38 6.87 -1.22
C ASP A 216 1.76 7.68 -2.48
N ALA A 217 0.76 8.32 -3.08
CA ALA A 217 0.89 9.03 -4.35
C ALA A 217 0.44 10.50 -4.24
N SER A 218 1.31 11.38 -4.71
CA SER A 218 0.99 12.78 -5.00
C SER A 218 0.74 12.95 -6.50
N ARG A 219 0.55 14.20 -6.96
CA ARG A 219 0.41 14.47 -8.40
C ARG A 219 1.70 14.25 -9.20
N ASP A 220 2.85 14.30 -8.54
CA ASP A 220 4.15 14.30 -9.21
C ASP A 220 4.96 13.05 -8.89
N TYR A 221 4.69 12.41 -7.74
CA TYR A 221 5.48 11.29 -7.25
C TYR A 221 4.64 10.15 -6.66
N LEU A 222 5.08 8.92 -6.93
CA LEU A 222 4.80 7.74 -6.10
C LEU A 222 5.97 7.54 -5.14
N MET A 223 5.67 7.40 -3.85
CA MET A 223 6.66 7.10 -2.81
C MET A 223 6.47 5.67 -2.32
N ILE A 224 7.57 4.96 -2.09
CA ILE A 224 7.59 3.57 -1.59
C ILE A 224 8.59 3.46 -0.45
N GLN A 225 8.16 2.87 0.66
CA GLN A 225 8.99 2.55 1.81
C GLN A 225 9.38 1.06 1.80
N GLU A 226 10.54 0.76 2.36
CA GLU A 226 11.05 -0.61 2.51
C GLU A 226 10.87 -1.12 3.94
N ASP A 227 10.23 -2.28 4.11
CA ASP A 227 10.29 -3.14 5.30
C ASP A 227 11.18 -4.35 4.98
N GLY A 228 12.37 -4.39 5.57
CA GLY A 228 13.28 -5.51 5.34
C GLY A 228 12.73 -6.81 5.94
N THR A 229 12.64 -7.86 5.12
CA THR A 229 12.26 -9.21 5.55
C THR A 229 13.50 -10.06 5.84
N THR A 230 13.32 -11.31 6.32
CA THR A 230 14.45 -12.22 6.52
C THR A 230 15.25 -12.43 5.22
N THR A 231 14.54 -12.50 4.09
CA THR A 231 15.14 -12.71 2.77
C THR A 231 15.79 -11.42 2.25
N SER A 232 15.07 -10.29 2.27
CA SER A 232 15.59 -9.05 1.69
C SER A 232 16.68 -8.40 2.53
N ARG A 233 16.71 -8.57 3.86
CA ARG A 233 17.81 -8.10 4.74
C ARG A 233 19.19 -8.62 4.33
N GLN A 234 19.27 -9.81 3.72
CA GLN A 234 20.54 -10.33 3.19
C GLN A 234 21.03 -9.50 1.99
N VAL A 235 20.10 -9.13 1.11
CA VAL A 235 20.38 -8.25 -0.05
C VAL A 235 20.69 -6.84 0.42
N MET A 236 19.92 -6.29 1.37
CA MET A 236 20.17 -4.99 2.00
C MET A 236 21.58 -4.94 2.62
N THR A 237 21.96 -5.98 3.37
CA THR A 237 23.32 -6.12 3.93
C THR A 237 24.39 -6.12 2.85
N SER A 238 24.21 -6.86 1.75
CA SER A 238 25.18 -6.89 0.63
C SER A 238 25.36 -5.54 -0.06
N LYS A 239 24.33 -4.69 0.00
CA LYS A 239 24.31 -3.34 -0.55
C LYS A 239 24.71 -2.27 0.48
N ASN A 240 24.92 -2.67 1.73
CA ASN A 240 25.14 -1.77 2.86
C ASN A 240 24.04 -0.69 2.92
N ARG A 241 22.76 -1.12 2.86
CA ARG A 241 21.61 -0.24 3.02
C ARG A 241 20.66 -0.63 4.12
N ASP A 242 20.04 0.36 4.74
CA ASP A 242 18.91 0.19 5.64
C ASP A 242 17.59 0.54 4.96
N GLY A 243 16.48 0.36 5.69
CA GLY A 243 15.14 0.76 5.24
C GLY A 243 15.16 2.18 4.68
N SER A 244 14.54 2.35 3.52
CA SER A 244 14.68 3.53 2.68
C SER A 244 13.34 3.97 2.10
N ILE A 245 13.28 5.23 1.66
CA ILE A 245 12.17 5.76 0.86
C ILE A 245 12.66 5.95 -0.57
N TRP A 246 11.90 5.37 -1.50
CA TRP A 246 12.11 5.49 -2.93
C TRP A 246 11.03 6.37 -3.56
N ARG A 247 11.47 7.27 -4.41
CA ARG A 247 10.62 8.17 -5.19
C ARG A 247 10.63 7.77 -6.66
N PHE A 248 9.47 7.83 -7.28
CA PHE A 248 9.26 7.62 -8.71
C PHE A 248 8.42 8.77 -9.24
N ASP A 249 8.80 9.32 -10.39
CA ASP A 249 7.98 10.27 -11.12
C ASP A 249 6.65 9.62 -11.52
N LEU A 250 5.57 10.36 -11.33
CA LEU A 250 4.20 9.92 -11.56
C LEU A 250 3.44 11.01 -12.34
N ASP A 251 2.72 10.60 -13.38
CA ASP A 251 1.79 11.49 -14.06
C ASP A 251 0.48 10.75 -14.40
N LYS A 252 -0.36 11.35 -15.25
CA LYS A 252 -1.63 10.75 -15.71
C LYS A 252 -1.47 9.48 -16.57
N ASN A 253 -0.25 9.18 -17.04
CA ASN A 253 0.06 8.02 -17.87
C ASN A 253 0.63 6.87 -17.03
N GLY A 254 0.79 7.06 -15.71
CA GLY A 254 1.31 6.07 -14.78
C GLY A 254 2.66 6.46 -14.19
N VAL A 255 3.26 5.50 -13.49
CA VAL A 255 4.56 5.64 -12.84
C VAL A 255 5.70 5.41 -13.83
N ASP A 256 6.75 6.24 -13.79
CA ASP A 256 7.99 5.98 -14.52
C ASP A 256 9.01 5.28 -13.60
N VAL A 257 9.08 3.95 -13.68
CA VAL A 257 10.05 3.15 -12.91
C VAL A 257 11.51 3.48 -13.24
N SER A 258 11.79 4.06 -14.41
CA SER A 258 13.15 4.44 -14.79
C SER A 258 13.67 5.64 -13.98
N SER A 259 12.77 6.49 -13.49
CA SER A 259 13.05 7.68 -12.65
C SER A 259 13.43 7.35 -11.20
N ARG A 260 13.32 6.07 -10.79
CA ARG A 260 13.49 5.62 -9.40
C ARG A 260 14.71 6.26 -8.73
N LEU A 261 14.47 6.88 -7.58
CA LEU A 261 15.49 7.55 -6.80
C LEU A 261 15.30 7.21 -5.33
N ARG A 262 16.35 6.71 -4.69
CA ARG A 262 16.38 6.54 -3.24
C ARG A 262 16.67 7.89 -2.60
N ILE A 263 15.70 8.45 -1.89
CA ILE A 263 15.74 9.82 -1.38
C ILE A 263 15.94 9.90 0.14
N VAL A 264 15.62 8.83 0.86
CA VAL A 264 15.85 8.69 2.31
C VAL A 264 16.43 7.31 2.57
N GLU A 265 17.36 7.23 3.51
CA GLU A 265 17.93 5.99 4.03
C GLU A 265 18.10 6.16 5.53
N LEU A 266 17.62 5.18 6.31
CA LEU A 266 17.85 5.15 7.74
C LEU A 266 19.33 4.88 8.04
N ASN A 267 19.79 5.38 9.18
CA ASN A 267 21.20 5.25 9.57
C ASN A 267 21.30 4.86 11.05
N PRO A 268 20.93 3.61 11.41
CA PRO A 268 21.12 3.11 12.76
C PRO A 268 22.62 3.06 13.15
N PRO A 269 22.96 3.05 14.45
CA PRO A 269 22.06 2.88 15.58
C PRO A 269 21.40 4.19 16.04
N GLY A 270 20.30 4.04 16.79
CA GLY A 270 19.59 5.15 17.39
C GLY A 270 20.25 5.73 18.64
N ARG A 271 19.41 6.41 19.44
CA ARG A 271 19.79 7.06 20.71
C ARG A 271 20.49 6.15 21.72
N ASP A 272 20.17 4.85 21.71
CA ASP A 272 20.72 3.85 22.64
C ASP A 272 22.06 3.28 22.17
N ARG A 273 22.48 3.62 20.94
CA ARG A 273 23.73 3.18 20.31
C ARG A 273 23.85 1.66 20.17
N ILE A 274 22.73 0.93 20.17
CA ILE A 274 22.73 -0.52 19.96
C ILE A 274 22.85 -0.78 18.46
N PRO A 275 23.91 -1.48 17.98
CA PRO A 275 24.06 -1.79 16.57
C PRO A 275 22.88 -2.61 16.03
N VAL A 276 22.47 -2.28 14.81
CA VAL A 276 21.35 -2.90 14.10
C VAL A 276 21.87 -3.43 12.77
N ILE A 277 21.34 -4.58 12.33
CA ILE A 277 21.70 -5.15 11.03
C ILE A 277 20.93 -4.40 9.93
N PRO A 278 21.56 -4.15 8.77
CA PRO A 278 20.91 -3.48 7.65
C PRO A 278 19.53 -4.05 7.31
N GLY A 279 18.52 -3.19 7.26
CA GLY A 279 17.14 -3.52 6.92
C GLY A 279 16.29 -4.04 8.08
N VAL A 280 16.80 -4.01 9.31
CA VAL A 280 15.97 -4.30 10.50
C VAL A 280 15.15 -3.08 10.90
N TRP A 281 15.67 -1.86 10.76
CA TRP A 281 14.84 -0.67 10.87
C TRP A 281 14.16 -0.37 9.53
N GLU A 282 12.94 0.15 9.61
CA GLU A 282 12.13 0.52 8.46
C GLU A 282 11.62 1.95 8.58
N THR A 283 11.42 2.57 7.43
CA THR A 283 10.56 3.75 7.32
C THR A 283 9.14 3.24 7.09
N SER A 284 8.13 3.82 7.75
CA SER A 284 6.75 3.31 7.67
C SER A 284 5.70 4.44 7.59
N GLY A 285 4.49 4.10 7.17
CA GLY A 285 3.31 4.97 7.21
C GLY A 285 3.38 6.26 6.38
N ILE A 286 3.99 6.23 5.20
CA ILE A 286 4.12 7.43 4.35
C ILE A 286 2.77 7.91 3.81
N ILE A 287 2.51 9.22 3.92
CA ILE A 287 1.35 9.88 3.32
C ILE A 287 1.71 11.21 2.67
N ASP A 288 1.07 11.54 1.55
CA ASP A 288 1.09 12.87 0.94
C ASP A 288 0.42 13.86 1.90
N THR A 289 1.14 14.94 2.19
CA THR A 289 0.67 16.00 3.08
C THR A 289 0.63 17.36 2.41
N ALA A 290 0.60 17.40 1.07
CA ALA A 290 0.58 18.63 0.31
C ALA A 290 -0.50 19.64 0.77
N LYS A 291 -1.68 19.12 1.15
CA LYS A 291 -2.82 19.93 1.64
C LYS A 291 -2.64 20.48 3.06
N LEU A 292 -1.70 19.95 3.84
CA LEU A 292 -1.46 20.34 5.23
C LEU A 292 -0.20 21.21 5.37
N PHE A 293 0.88 20.84 4.67
CA PHE A 293 2.21 21.45 4.87
C PHE A 293 2.82 22.07 3.59
N GLY A 294 2.08 22.08 2.47
CA GLY A 294 2.53 22.62 1.19
C GLY A 294 3.06 21.55 0.23
N ASN A 295 3.25 21.89 -1.05
CA ASN A 295 3.64 20.92 -2.08
C ASN A 295 4.91 20.13 -1.74
N ASP A 296 4.99 18.90 -2.25
CA ASP A 296 6.08 17.94 -2.02
C ASP A 296 6.46 17.78 -0.53
N THR A 297 5.44 17.65 0.31
CA THR A 297 5.63 17.33 1.73
C THR A 297 4.97 16.00 2.05
N TRP A 298 5.70 15.17 2.79
CA TRP A 298 5.28 13.82 3.15
C TRP A 298 5.48 13.60 4.64
N LEU A 299 4.52 12.95 5.28
CA LEU A 299 4.66 12.51 6.67
C LEU A 299 4.94 11.02 6.64
N PHE A 300 5.89 10.56 7.45
CA PHE A 300 6.20 9.15 7.63
C PHE A 300 6.77 8.95 9.04
N ASP A 301 6.86 7.72 9.50
CA ASP A 301 7.55 7.39 10.74
C ASP A 301 8.72 6.42 10.53
N VAL A 302 9.50 6.25 11.59
CA VAL A 302 10.56 5.25 11.67
C VAL A 302 10.13 4.22 12.69
N GLN A 303 10.08 2.95 12.29
CA GLN A 303 9.98 1.84 13.24
C GLN A 303 11.39 1.32 13.54
N ALA A 304 11.90 1.74 14.69
CA ALA A 304 13.21 1.33 15.18
C ALA A 304 13.09 0.00 15.93
N HIS A 305 13.02 -1.09 15.14
CA HIS A 305 12.85 -2.45 15.62
C HIS A 305 13.91 -2.91 16.63
N PRO A 306 13.66 -4.02 17.38
CA PRO A 306 14.65 -4.64 18.24
C PRO A 306 15.89 -4.98 17.40
N PRO A 307 17.11 -4.79 17.93
CA PRO A 307 17.44 -4.75 19.36
C PRO A 307 17.34 -3.36 20.02
N THR A 308 16.83 -2.34 19.32
CA THR A 308 16.57 -1.01 19.90
C THR A 308 15.65 -1.10 21.11
N THR A 309 15.94 -0.31 22.14
CA THR A 309 15.13 -0.30 23.35
C THR A 309 13.87 0.53 23.14
N MET A 310 12.72 -0.13 23.22
CA MET A 310 11.40 0.51 23.23
C MET A 310 11.32 1.65 24.26
N PRO A 311 10.64 2.77 23.95
CA PRO A 311 10.70 3.97 24.77
C PRO A 311 9.90 3.83 26.08
N LYS A 312 8.87 2.98 26.12
CA LYS A 312 8.01 2.75 27.29
C LYS A 312 7.40 1.34 27.32
N PRO A 313 7.00 0.83 28.50
CA PRO A 313 6.18 -0.39 28.59
C PRO A 313 4.92 -0.28 27.73
N ASN A 314 4.54 -1.37 27.06
CA ASN A 314 3.39 -1.48 26.16
C ASN A 314 3.44 -0.62 24.88
N THR A 315 4.61 -0.09 24.51
CA THR A 315 4.86 0.27 23.11
C THR A 315 5.17 -1.00 22.32
N VAL A 316 5.34 -0.93 21.00
CA VAL A 316 5.82 -2.08 20.20
C VAL A 316 7.25 -1.77 19.76
N GLU A 317 7.48 -0.60 19.17
CA GLU A 317 8.80 -0.15 18.71
C GLU A 317 9.18 1.24 19.24
N ASP A 318 10.48 1.54 19.21
CA ASP A 318 10.97 2.92 19.27
C ASP A 318 10.82 3.58 17.90
N GLY A 319 10.94 4.89 17.83
CA GLY A 319 10.70 5.57 16.56
C GLY A 319 10.52 7.07 16.65
N GLN A 320 10.29 7.67 15.50
CA GLN A 320 9.99 9.08 15.39
C GLN A 320 9.11 9.35 14.16
N LEU A 321 8.11 10.22 14.35
CA LEU A 321 7.35 10.81 13.26
C LEU A 321 8.19 11.93 12.60
N MET A 322 8.30 11.88 11.28
CA MET A 322 9.14 12.76 10.47
C MET A 322 8.32 13.42 9.36
N ILE A 323 8.68 14.65 9.01
CA ILE A 323 8.24 15.30 7.78
C ILE A 323 9.41 15.29 6.79
N LEU A 324 9.17 14.73 5.62
CA LEU A 324 10.02 14.87 4.45
C LEU A 324 9.52 16.06 3.64
N VAL A 325 10.44 16.92 3.25
CA VAL A 325 10.17 18.08 2.41
C VAL A 325 11.04 17.98 1.18
N GLY A 326 10.44 18.17 0.01
CA GLY A 326 11.12 18.25 -1.27
C GLY A 326 12.24 19.30 -1.30
N PRO A 327 13.12 19.24 -2.32
CA PRO A 327 14.06 20.32 -2.57
C PRO A 327 13.29 21.64 -2.69
N ASP A 328 13.71 22.62 -1.90
CA ASP A 328 12.97 23.84 -1.63
C ASP A 328 12.98 24.79 -2.84
N ASP A 329 11.86 24.90 -3.55
CA ASP A 329 11.61 26.00 -4.50
C ASP A 329 10.95 27.21 -3.80
N ARG A 330 10.72 27.14 -2.48
CA ARG A 330 10.03 28.22 -1.72
C ARG A 330 10.94 29.41 -1.40
N ASN A 331 12.23 29.33 -1.73
CA ASN A 331 13.21 30.42 -1.55
C ASN A 331 13.61 31.12 -2.88
N ASP A 332 13.13 30.67 -4.04
CA ASP A 332 13.57 31.26 -5.33
C ASP A 332 12.82 32.56 -5.71
N ASN A 333 11.94 33.09 -4.84
CA ASN A 333 11.16 34.30 -5.11
C ASN A 333 11.52 35.52 -4.25
N ASP A 334 12.54 35.45 -3.37
CA ASP A 334 12.84 36.55 -2.43
C ASP A 334 14.10 37.38 -2.79
N ASP A 335 14.80 37.06 -3.88
CA ASP A 335 16.09 37.72 -4.23
C ASP A 335 16.06 38.62 -5.50
N GLU A 336 14.89 38.94 -6.11
CA GLU A 336 14.84 39.74 -7.35
C GLU A 336 14.19 41.16 -7.25
N ASP A 337 13.85 41.67 -6.06
CA ASP A 337 13.14 42.98 -5.93
C ASP A 337 13.88 44.09 -5.13
N GLU A 338 15.17 43.96 -4.82
CA GLU A 338 15.95 45.04 -4.18
C GLU A 338 17.22 45.40 -4.97
N ASP A 339 17.10 46.01 -6.17
CA ASP A 339 18.26 46.62 -6.83
C ASP A 339 17.93 47.77 -7.81
N ASP A 340 16.82 48.49 -7.62
CA ASP A 340 16.52 49.71 -8.38
C ASP A 340 15.91 50.78 -7.46
N GLU A 341 16.75 51.47 -6.68
CA GLU A 341 16.56 52.88 -6.29
C GLU A 341 17.76 53.34 -5.44
N ASN A 342 18.71 54.07 -6.05
CA ASN A 342 19.41 55.25 -5.50
C ASN A 342 20.68 55.56 -6.33
N ASP A 343 20.49 56.25 -7.45
CA ASP A 343 21.55 57.08 -8.04
C ASP A 343 20.93 58.44 -8.38
N ASP A 344 20.86 59.30 -7.37
CA ASP A 344 20.74 60.76 -7.49
C ASP A 344 21.34 61.37 -6.21
N ASP A 345 22.64 61.69 -6.25
CA ASP A 345 23.27 62.85 -5.59
C ASP A 345 24.81 62.81 -5.79
N ASP A 346 25.30 63.50 -6.84
CA ASP A 346 26.42 64.47 -6.78
C ASP A 346 26.66 65.18 -8.12
#